data_AF-A0A4U7D7E1-F1
#
_entry.id   AF-A0A4U7D7E1-F1
#
_cell.length_a   1.000
_cell.length_b   1.000
_cell.length_c   1.000
_cell.angle_alpha   90.00
_cell.angle_beta   90.00
_cell.angle_gamma   90.00
#
_symmetry.space_group_name_H-M   'P 1'
#
loop_
_entity.id
_entity.type
_entity.pdbx_description
1 polymer ?
#
loop_
_entity_poly.entity_id
_entity_poly.type
_entity_poly.pdbx_seq_one_letter_code
_entity_poly.pdbx_strand_id
1 'polypeptide(L)'
;MSNEDGLSHLEDCEDGAYDFILMHAVIEHLEKEYVEQLLNTARRKLTDDGVISILTGNLANPLSNSIMFGDFDHKFGYTPAGLSTLLENHDYEIAAVSGFEHAKYSGTVRYFAGQAMEAVPRLILRLGYVMLRLRRPATLAPLMFVVATPVVTE
;
A
#
# COMPACT_ATOMS: atom_id res chain seq x y z
N MET A 1 -22.70 2.96 -0.08
CA MET A 1 -22.12 3.61 -1.27
C MET A 1 -21.61 2.47 -2.13
N SER A 2 -22.08 2.34 -3.38
CA SER A 2 -21.59 1.26 -4.24
C SER A 2 -20.12 1.55 -4.57
N ASN A 3 -19.28 0.51 -4.51
CA ASN A 3 -17.88 0.55 -4.94
C ASN A 3 -17.72 0.86 -6.44
N GLU A 4 -18.82 1.09 -7.15
CA GLU A 4 -18.92 1.25 -8.59
C GLU A 4 -18.52 2.66 -9.06
N ASP A 5 -18.66 3.71 -8.24
CA ASP A 5 -18.48 5.10 -8.75
C ASP A 5 -17.06 5.39 -9.26
N GLY A 6 -16.03 5.03 -8.47
CA GLY A 6 -14.64 5.28 -8.85
C GLY A 6 -14.14 4.38 -10.00
N LEU A 7 -14.53 3.11 -9.98
CA LEU A 7 -14.15 2.16 -11.05
C LEU A 7 -14.88 2.48 -12.35
N SER A 8 -16.20 2.72 -12.31
CA SER A 8 -16.98 3.08 -13.48
C SER A 8 -16.51 4.39 -14.10
N HIS A 9 -16.15 5.39 -13.28
CA HIS A 9 -15.53 6.61 -13.80
C HIS A 9 -14.23 6.31 -14.57
N LEU A 10 -13.38 5.45 -14.02
CA LEU A 10 -12.12 5.07 -14.65
C LEU A 10 -12.36 4.28 -15.95
N GLU A 11 -13.37 3.39 -15.98
CA GLU A 11 -13.76 2.62 -17.16
C GLU A 11 -14.22 3.50 -18.33
N ASP A 12 -14.95 4.57 -18.04
CA ASP A 12 -15.47 5.54 -19.02
C ASP A 12 -14.39 6.45 -19.64
N CYS A 13 -13.21 6.51 -19.03
CA CYS A 13 -12.08 7.30 -19.54
C CYS A 13 -11.39 6.59 -20.71
N GLU A 14 -10.66 7.34 -21.54
CA GLU A 14 -9.87 6.74 -22.63
C GLU A 14 -8.68 5.92 -22.06
N ASP A 15 -8.27 4.88 -22.79
CA ASP A 15 -7.05 4.13 -22.44
C ASP A 15 -5.83 5.05 -22.64
N GLY A 16 -4.83 4.94 -21.75
CA GLY A 16 -3.67 5.84 -21.75
C GLY A 16 -3.96 7.30 -21.40
N ALA A 17 -5.09 7.61 -20.77
CA ALA A 17 -5.48 8.98 -20.44
C ALA A 17 -4.75 9.58 -19.22
N TYR A 18 -4.09 8.78 -18.39
CA TYR A 18 -3.50 9.24 -17.14
C TYR A 18 -1.99 8.98 -17.07
N ASP A 19 -1.22 10.02 -16.76
CA ASP A 19 0.19 9.87 -16.39
C ASP A 19 0.36 9.35 -14.95
N PHE A 20 -0.66 9.53 -14.11
CA PHE A 20 -0.58 9.21 -12.68
C PHE A 20 -1.92 8.80 -12.09
N ILE A 21 -1.95 7.67 -11.37
CA ILE A 21 -3.09 7.21 -10.58
C ILE A 21 -2.69 7.06 -9.11
N LEU A 22 -3.46 7.71 -8.23
CA LEU A 22 -3.25 7.71 -6.79
C LEU A 22 -4.36 6.96 -6.08
N MET A 23 -4.01 5.93 -5.30
CA MET A 23 -4.95 5.17 -4.48
C MET A 23 -4.51 5.22 -3.02
N HIS A 24 -5.05 6.19 -2.29
CA HIS A 24 -4.76 6.37 -0.87
C HIS A 24 -5.95 5.97 -0.02
N ALA A 25 -5.77 4.97 0.84
CA ALA A 25 -6.85 4.42 1.66
C ALA A 25 -8.07 4.03 0.82
N VAL A 26 -7.84 3.21 -0.21
CA VAL A 26 -8.88 2.78 -1.17
C VAL A 26 -8.97 1.26 -1.18
N ILE A 27 -7.86 0.59 -1.51
CA ILE A 27 -7.87 -0.86 -1.77
C ILE A 27 -8.26 -1.69 -0.55
N GLU A 28 -8.01 -1.19 0.67
CA GLU A 28 -8.41 -1.86 1.91
C GLU A 28 -9.93 -1.85 2.15
N HIS A 29 -10.68 -0.97 1.50
CA HIS A 29 -12.14 -0.88 1.59
C HIS A 29 -12.86 -1.68 0.50
N LEU A 30 -12.12 -2.27 -0.45
CA LEU A 30 -12.66 -3.02 -1.57
C LEU A 30 -12.57 -4.52 -1.32
N GLU A 31 -13.56 -5.28 -1.80
CA GLU A 31 -13.41 -6.73 -1.89
C GLU A 31 -12.34 -7.08 -2.94
N LYS A 32 -11.72 -8.24 -2.80
CA LYS A 32 -10.55 -8.63 -3.61
C LYS A 32 -10.82 -8.60 -5.11
N GLU A 33 -12.00 -9.05 -5.51
CA GLU A 33 -12.42 -9.12 -6.90
C GLU A 33 -12.49 -7.72 -7.53
N TYR A 34 -12.93 -6.72 -6.77
CA TYR A 34 -12.95 -5.32 -7.23
C TYR A 34 -11.55 -4.71 -7.27
N VAL A 35 -10.64 -5.12 -6.37
CA VAL A 35 -9.24 -4.68 -6.43
C VAL A 35 -8.58 -5.20 -7.70
N GLU A 36 -8.78 -6.46 -8.07
CA GLU A 36 -8.25 -7.00 -9.33
C GLU A 36 -8.82 -6.27 -10.56
N GLN A 37 -10.13 -6.00 -10.58
CA GLN A 37 -10.75 -5.19 -11.65
C GLN A 37 -10.20 -3.77 -11.71
N LEU A 38 -10.01 -3.13 -10.55
CA LEU A 38 -9.44 -1.79 -10.45
C LEU A 38 -8.00 -1.75 -10.95
N LEU A 39 -7.15 -2.70 -10.57
CA LEU A 39 -5.76 -2.75 -11.01
C LEU A 39 -5.64 -2.99 -12.52
N ASN A 40 -6.46 -3.88 -13.08
CA ASN A 40 -6.54 -4.11 -14.52
C ASN A 40 -7.03 -2.87 -15.28
N THR A 41 -8.03 -2.18 -14.75
CA THR A 41 -8.56 -0.97 -15.39
C THR A 41 -7.53 0.16 -15.29
N ALA A 42 -6.99 0.43 -14.11
CA ALA A 42 -5.91 1.40 -13.92
C ALA A 42 -4.73 1.13 -14.84
N ARG A 43 -4.39 -0.15 -15.08
CA ARG A 43 -3.28 -0.53 -15.96
C ARG A 43 -3.49 -0.07 -17.39
N ARG A 44 -4.72 -0.19 -17.91
CA ARG A 44 -5.09 0.28 -19.26
C ARG A 44 -5.23 1.80 -19.34
N LYS A 45 -5.67 2.43 -18.25
CA LYS A 45 -5.89 3.89 -18.22
C LYS A 45 -4.60 4.69 -18.01
N LEU A 46 -3.55 4.06 -17.49
CA LEU A 46 -2.22 4.66 -17.43
C LEU A 46 -1.55 4.71 -18.82
N THR A 47 -0.81 5.78 -19.09
CA THR A 47 0.16 5.85 -20.18
C THR A 47 1.26 4.80 -20.00
N ASP A 48 2.03 4.50 -21.03
CA ASP A 48 3.17 3.56 -20.94
C ASP A 48 4.22 4.00 -19.90
N ASP A 49 4.46 5.32 -19.78
CA ASP A 49 5.33 5.94 -18.76
C ASP A 49 4.57 6.32 -17.47
N GLY A 50 3.33 5.87 -17.34
CA GLY A 50 2.45 6.24 -16.24
C GLY A 50 2.89 5.64 -14.91
N VAL A 51 2.41 6.21 -13.81
CA VAL A 51 2.75 5.73 -12.46
C VAL A 51 1.50 5.48 -11.65
N ILE A 52 1.49 4.36 -10.93
CA ILE A 52 0.50 4.07 -9.89
C ILE A 52 1.16 4.18 -8.51
N SER A 53 0.51 4.87 -7.59
CA SER A 53 0.95 4.99 -6.20
C SER A 53 -0.17 4.58 -5.25
N ILE A 54 0.10 3.55 -4.45
CA ILE A 54 -0.84 2.99 -3.49
C ILE A 54 -0.34 3.23 -2.07
N LEU A 55 -1.19 3.84 -1.23
CA LEU A 55 -0.98 3.98 0.21
C LEU A 55 -2.06 3.18 0.95
N THR A 56 -1.63 2.22 1.77
CA THR A 56 -2.56 1.38 2.55
C THR A 56 -1.93 0.90 3.86
N GLY A 57 -2.75 0.27 4.71
CA GLY A 57 -2.31 -0.41 5.93
C GLY A 57 -1.27 -1.51 5.68
N ASN A 58 -0.24 -1.58 6.53
CA ASN A 58 0.82 -2.59 6.43
C ASN A 58 0.65 -3.68 7.49
N LEU A 59 0.05 -4.81 7.13
CA LEU A 59 -0.12 -5.96 8.02
C LEU A 59 1.17 -6.75 8.30
N ALA A 60 2.29 -6.43 7.64
CA ALA A 60 3.58 -6.98 8.05
C ALA A 60 4.14 -6.32 9.33
N ASN A 61 3.49 -5.26 9.81
CA ASN A 61 3.68 -4.77 11.16
C ASN A 61 2.50 -5.24 12.04
N PRO A 62 2.68 -6.21 12.95
CA PRO A 62 1.60 -6.66 13.84
C PRO A 62 1.01 -5.55 14.74
N LEU A 63 1.73 -4.45 14.93
CA LEU A 63 1.28 -3.29 15.69
C LEU A 63 0.39 -2.34 14.85
N SER A 64 0.25 -2.58 13.53
CA SER A 64 -0.66 -1.83 12.66
C SER A 64 -2.10 -2.36 12.69
N ASN A 65 -2.38 -3.40 13.49
CA ASN A 65 -3.72 -3.99 13.58
C ASN A 65 -4.81 -2.97 13.92
N SER A 66 -4.50 -1.90 14.67
CA SER A 66 -5.47 -0.83 14.93
C SER A 66 -5.82 0.00 13.70
N ILE A 67 -4.98 0.02 12.67
CA ILE A 67 -5.31 0.63 11.37
C ILE A 67 -6.30 -0.28 10.65
N MET A 68 -6.00 -1.59 10.56
CA MET A 68 -6.89 -2.54 9.89
C MET A 68 -8.25 -2.68 10.58
N PHE A 69 -8.26 -2.88 11.90
CA PHE A 69 -9.48 -3.18 12.66
C PHE A 69 -10.08 -1.96 13.37
N GLY A 70 -9.46 -0.78 13.23
CA GLY A 70 -10.00 0.47 13.77
C GLY A 70 -11.06 1.09 12.86
N ASP A 71 -11.05 0.77 11.58
CA ASP A 71 -12.11 1.05 10.63
C ASP A 71 -12.92 -0.23 10.37
N PHE A 72 -14.24 -0.13 10.54
CA PHE A 72 -15.14 -1.26 10.36
C PHE A 72 -15.31 -1.67 8.89
N ASP A 73 -15.09 -0.74 7.96
CA ASP A 73 -15.33 -0.96 6.54
C ASP A 73 -14.15 -1.62 5.82
N HIS A 74 -12.99 -1.75 6.47
CA HIS A 74 -11.86 -2.49 5.90
C HIS A 74 -12.23 -3.96 5.64
N LYS A 75 -12.02 -4.40 4.39
CA LYS A 75 -12.32 -5.74 3.90
C LYS A 75 -11.09 -6.63 3.89
N PHE A 76 -9.96 -6.07 3.46
CA PHE A 76 -8.73 -6.83 3.29
C PHE A 76 -7.50 -6.00 3.64
N GLY A 77 -6.47 -6.66 4.18
CA GLY A 77 -5.23 -6.01 4.55
C GLY A 77 -4.04 -6.60 3.82
N TYR A 78 -3.05 -5.76 3.57
CA TYR A 78 -1.95 -6.07 2.68
C TYR A 78 -0.62 -6.12 3.42
N THR A 79 0.30 -6.96 2.92
CA THR A 79 1.72 -6.90 3.29
C THR A 79 2.51 -6.36 2.10
N PRO A 80 3.73 -5.82 2.29
CA PRO A 80 4.54 -5.31 1.19
C PRO A 80 4.75 -6.36 0.10
N ALA A 81 5.07 -7.59 0.51
CA ALA A 81 5.25 -8.71 -0.39
C ALA A 81 3.96 -9.09 -1.13
N GLY A 82 2.83 -9.13 -0.43
CA GLY A 82 1.54 -9.50 -1.03
C GLY A 82 1.06 -8.47 -2.05
N LEU A 83 1.17 -7.18 -1.74
CA LEU A 83 0.78 -6.11 -2.66
C LEU A 83 1.72 -6.04 -3.87
N SER A 84 3.03 -6.19 -3.68
CA SER A 84 3.98 -6.27 -4.80
C SER A 84 3.64 -7.42 -5.75
N THR A 85 3.43 -8.64 -5.22
CA THR A 85 3.05 -9.78 -6.08
C THR A 85 1.70 -9.58 -6.76
N LEU A 86 0.73 -8.95 -6.09
CA LEU A 86 -0.55 -8.62 -6.72
C LEU A 86 -0.37 -7.69 -7.91
N LEU A 87 0.43 -6.63 -7.76
CA LEU A 87 0.75 -5.67 -8.84
C LEU A 87 1.54 -6.33 -9.97
N GLU A 88 2.55 -7.14 -9.66
CA GLU A 88 3.32 -7.90 -10.65
C GLU A 88 2.42 -8.81 -11.51
N ASN A 89 1.40 -9.43 -10.89
CA ASN A 89 0.42 -10.25 -11.60
C ASN A 89 -0.54 -9.44 -12.50
N HIS A 90 -0.52 -8.11 -12.41
CA HIS A 90 -1.36 -7.19 -13.19
C HIS A 90 -0.49 -6.30 -14.10
N ASP A 91 0.65 -6.82 -14.55
CA ASP A 91 1.56 -6.18 -15.51
C ASP A 91 2.09 -4.81 -15.02
N TYR A 92 2.43 -4.74 -13.74
CA TYR A 92 3.18 -3.63 -13.15
C TYR A 92 4.58 -4.07 -12.70
N GLU A 93 5.57 -3.19 -12.90
CA GLU A 93 6.89 -3.29 -12.32
C GLU A 93 6.98 -2.45 -11.05
N ILE A 94 7.50 -3.03 -9.97
CA ILE A 94 7.61 -2.33 -8.68
C ILE A 94 8.81 -1.38 -8.70
N ALA A 95 8.53 -0.07 -8.74
CA ALA A 95 9.55 0.97 -8.69
C ALA A 95 10.04 1.22 -7.26
N ALA A 96 9.13 1.23 -6.27
CA ALA A 96 9.50 1.44 -4.87
C ALA A 96 8.48 0.88 -3.88
N VAL A 97 8.98 0.45 -2.72
CA VAL A 97 8.16 0.11 -1.56
C VAL A 97 8.73 0.81 -0.33
N SER A 98 7.93 1.62 0.34
CA SER A 98 8.38 2.43 1.48
C SER A 98 7.37 2.41 2.63
N GLY A 99 7.84 2.70 3.84
CA GLY A 99 6.97 2.93 4.98
C GLY A 99 6.47 4.36 5.05
N PHE A 100 5.24 4.54 5.53
CA PHE A 100 4.70 5.86 5.86
C PHE A 100 4.23 5.95 7.31
N GLU A 101 4.50 7.11 7.90
CA GLU A 101 4.14 7.41 9.28
C GLU A 101 3.61 8.84 9.33
N HIS A 102 2.41 9.00 9.87
CA HIS A 102 1.88 10.33 10.17
C HIS A 102 2.81 11.04 11.17
N ALA A 103 2.98 12.35 11.01
CA ALA A 103 3.71 13.14 12.01
C ALA A 103 2.92 13.16 13.33
N LYS A 104 3.42 12.44 14.35
CA LYS A 104 2.69 12.26 15.63
C LYS A 104 3.03 13.27 16.72
N TYR A 105 4.23 13.85 16.68
CA TYR A 105 4.77 14.61 17.82
C TYR A 105 5.08 16.05 17.44
N SER A 106 4.44 17.00 18.11
CA SER A 106 4.83 18.40 18.11
C SER A 106 5.85 18.67 19.22
N GLY A 107 6.93 19.40 18.89
CA GLY A 107 8.00 19.78 19.81
C GLY A 107 9.17 18.80 19.90
N THR A 108 10.38 19.34 20.02
CA THR A 108 11.66 18.61 19.89
C THR A 108 11.83 17.48 20.91
N VAL A 109 11.47 17.71 22.18
CA VAL A 109 11.62 16.70 23.24
C VAL A 109 10.69 15.52 23.02
N ARG A 110 9.43 15.78 22.66
CA ARG A 110 8.44 14.73 22.36
C ARG A 110 8.80 13.95 21.11
N TYR A 111 9.37 14.63 20.11
CA TYR A 111 9.88 13.97 18.91
C TYR A 111 10.96 12.94 19.25
N PHE A 112 12.02 13.31 19.97
CA PHE A 112 13.09 12.37 20.32
C PHE A 112 12.62 11.26 21.26
N ALA A 113 11.79 11.58 22.25
CA ALA A 113 11.21 10.57 23.13
C ALA A 113 10.34 9.57 22.32
N GLY A 114 9.51 10.07 21.41
CA GLY A 114 8.70 9.25 20.51
C GLY A 114 9.54 8.35 19.62
N GLN A 115 10.60 8.89 19.00
CA GLN A 115 11.54 8.11 18.17
C GLN A 115 12.18 6.96 18.96
N ALA A 116 12.63 7.22 20.20
CA ALA A 116 13.20 6.19 21.06
C ALA A 116 12.17 5.11 21.44
N MET A 117 10.94 5.52 21.77
CA MET A 117 9.86 4.61 22.12
C MET A 117 9.41 3.73 20.94
N GLU A 118 9.47 4.22 19.71
CA GLU A 118 9.13 3.43 18.51
C GLU A 118 10.29 2.52 18.05
N ALA A 119 11.54 2.90 18.30
CA ALA A 119 12.71 2.12 17.93
C ALA A 119 12.74 0.75 18.62
N VAL A 120 12.33 0.68 19.90
CA VAL A 120 12.36 -0.56 20.69
C VAL A 120 11.38 -1.62 20.14
N PRO A 121 10.07 -1.35 19.96
CA PRO A 121 9.16 -2.30 19.32
C PRO A 121 9.61 -2.71 17.91
N ARG A 122 10.13 -1.78 17.09
CA ARG A 122 10.64 -2.12 15.75
C ARG A 122 11.84 -3.06 15.81
N LEU A 123 12.74 -2.86 16.77
CA LEU A 123 13.87 -3.77 16.98
C LEU A 123 13.37 -5.15 17.41
N ILE A 124 12.43 -5.23 18.35
CA ILE A 124 11.83 -6.49 18.80
C ILE A 124 11.19 -7.22 17.62
N LEU A 125 10.39 -6.52 16.80
CA LEU A 125 9.78 -7.10 15.60
C LEU A 125 10.85 -7.60 14.63
N ARG A 126 11.87 -6.78 14.32
CA ARG A 126 12.98 -7.18 13.45
C ARG A 126 13.66 -8.45 13.94
N LEU A 127 13.99 -8.53 15.23
CA LEU A 127 14.59 -9.73 15.83
C LEU A 127 13.65 -10.92 15.75
N GLY A 128 12.36 -10.74 16.01
CA GLY A 128 11.33 -11.78 15.87
C GLY A 128 11.30 -12.36 14.46
N TYR A 129 11.30 -11.52 13.42
CA TYR A 129 11.38 -11.97 12.03
C TYR A 129 12.62 -12.82 11.75
N VAL A 130 13.77 -12.46 12.34
CA VAL A 130 15.01 -13.24 12.20
C VAL A 130 14.94 -14.56 12.95
N MET A 131 14.57 -14.53 14.24
CA MET A 131 14.55 -15.70 15.12
C MET A 131 13.55 -16.75 14.62
N LEU A 132 12.39 -16.30 14.14
CA LEU A 132 11.32 -17.16 13.64
C LEU A 132 11.49 -17.52 12.14
N ARG A 133 12.57 -17.06 11.49
CA ARG A 133 12.86 -17.31 10.07
C ARG A 133 11.72 -16.89 9.14
N LEU A 134 11.02 -15.82 9.49
CA LEU A 134 9.93 -15.26 8.70
C LEU A 134 10.47 -14.40 7.56
N ARG A 135 9.70 -14.26 6.48
CA ARG A 135 10.03 -13.34 5.37
C ARG A 135 10.12 -11.92 5.91
N ARG A 136 11.29 -11.30 5.84
CA ARG A 136 11.49 -9.91 6.28
C ARG A 136 10.69 -8.97 5.36
N PRO A 137 9.82 -8.12 5.90
CA PRO A 137 9.09 -7.17 5.08
C PRO A 137 9.99 -6.02 4.64
N ALA A 138 9.67 -5.42 3.49
CA ALA A 138 10.36 -4.24 2.99
C ALA A 138 10.26 -3.04 3.96
N THR A 139 9.16 -2.95 4.71
CA THR A 139 8.95 -1.93 5.73
C THR A 139 8.16 -2.49 6.92
N LEU A 140 8.46 -1.95 8.11
CA LEU A 140 7.71 -2.18 9.35
C LEU A 140 6.93 -0.93 9.80
N ALA A 141 6.86 0.10 8.97
CA ALA A 141 5.98 1.23 9.26
C ALA A 141 4.50 0.76 9.27
N PRO A 142 3.60 1.40 10.05
CA PRO A 142 2.21 0.99 10.12
C PRO A 142 1.42 1.14 8.82
N LEU A 143 1.82 2.10 7.97
CA LEU A 143 1.33 2.30 6.61
C LEU A 143 2.46 2.05 5.63
N MET A 144 2.13 1.70 4.39
CA MET A 144 3.11 1.51 3.33
C MET A 144 2.68 2.19 2.03
N PHE A 145 3.67 2.69 1.31
CA PHE A 145 3.58 3.08 -0.08
C PHE A 145 4.12 1.97 -0.97
N VAL A 146 3.40 1.68 -2.05
CA VAL A 146 3.93 0.95 -3.19
C VAL A 146 3.76 1.82 -4.43
N VAL A 147 4.86 2.08 -5.10
CA VAL A 147 4.92 2.80 -6.37
C VAL A 147 5.29 1.80 -7.45
N ALA A 148 4.52 1.77 -8.53
CA ALA A 148 4.73 0.86 -9.63
C ALA A 148 4.47 1.55 -10.97
N THR A 149 5.02 0.98 -12.04
CA THR A 149 4.88 1.45 -13.41
C THR A 149 4.33 0.32 -14.29
N PRO A 150 3.55 0.63 -15.34
CA PRO A 150 3.20 -0.33 -16.39
C PRO A 150 4.41 -1.10 -16.95
N VAL A 151 4.28 -2.41 -17.13
CA VAL A 151 5.22 -3.20 -17.94
C VAL A 151 4.86 -2.99 -19.41
N VAL A 152 5.76 -2.39 -20.18
CA VAL A 152 5.59 -2.20 -21.63
C VAL A 152 6.03 -3.49 -22.33
N THR A 153 5.08 -4.25 -22.90
CA THR A 153 5.40 -5.36 -23.79
C THR A 153 5.64 -4.82 -25.20
N GLU A 154 6.87 -4.98 -25.71
CA GLU A 154 7.26 -4.70 -27.10
C GLU A 154 6.51 -5.57 -28.13
#